data_AF-A0A814FJ74-F1
#
_entry.id   AF-A0A814FJ74-F1
#
_cell.length_a   1.000
_cell.length_b   1.000
_cell.length_c   1.000
_cell.angle_alpha   90.00
_cell.angle_beta   90.00
_cell.angle_gamma   90.00
#
_symmetry.space_group_name_H-M   'P 1'
#
loop_
_entity.id
_entity.type
_entity.pdbx_description
1 polymer ?
#
loop_
_entity_poly.entity_id
_entity_poly.type
_entity_poly.pdbx_seq_one_letter_code
_entity_poly.pdbx_strand_id
1 'polypeptide(L)'
;MKLYVYALISAFVVLAATAAPAFLQNDPKRPVADIARDLGITADQFVACFNGVTPAPRGSKPTDDQVHANKQHLLSCLQQANPSITNEKLDAVMDKYRPSS
;
A
#
# COMPACT_ATOMS: atom_id res chain seq x y z
N MET A 1 -10.00 -38.96 47.58
CA MET A 1 -10.96 -38.08 46.85
C MET A 1 -10.12 -37.12 46.01
N LYS A 2 -10.09 -37.30 44.68
CA LYS A 2 -9.18 -36.60 43.75
C LYS A 2 -9.74 -35.21 43.44
N LEU A 3 -9.02 -34.14 43.82
CA LEU A 3 -9.34 -32.78 43.39
C LEU A 3 -8.87 -32.60 41.94
N TYR A 4 -9.82 -32.35 41.04
CA TYR A 4 -9.54 -31.94 39.67
C TYR A 4 -9.17 -30.46 39.65
N VAL A 5 -7.88 -30.17 39.40
CA VAL A 5 -7.42 -28.81 39.10
C VAL A 5 -7.68 -28.57 37.61
N TYR A 6 -8.68 -27.75 37.31
CA TYR A 6 -8.96 -27.29 35.95
C TYR A 6 -7.87 -26.28 35.53
N ALA A 7 -6.99 -26.70 34.62
CA ALA A 7 -6.03 -25.82 33.99
C ALA A 7 -6.76 -24.92 32.97
N LEU A 8 -6.87 -23.63 33.28
CA LEU A 8 -7.31 -22.61 32.34
C LEU A 8 -6.15 -22.32 31.37
N ILE A 9 -6.23 -22.89 30.16
CA ILE A 9 -5.30 -22.58 29.07
C ILE A 9 -5.80 -21.30 28.39
N SER A 10 -5.23 -20.17 28.78
CA SER A 10 -5.41 -18.89 28.10
C SER A 10 -4.71 -18.94 26.74
N ALA A 11 -5.46 -19.21 25.67
CA ALA A 11 -4.94 -19.14 24.31
C ALA A 11 -4.74 -17.67 23.91
N PHE A 12 -3.50 -17.18 24.03
CA PHE A 12 -3.09 -15.89 23.47
C PHE A 12 -2.97 -16.03 21.94
N VAL A 13 -4.01 -15.61 21.22
CA VAL A 13 -3.94 -15.47 19.75
C VAL A 13 -3.16 -14.19 19.48
N VAL A 14 -1.88 -14.32 19.13
CA VAL A 14 -1.07 -13.19 18.66
C VAL A 14 -1.45 -12.91 17.21
N LEU A 15 -2.29 -11.89 17.00
CA LEU A 15 -2.61 -11.38 15.67
C LEU A 15 -1.42 -10.54 15.19
N ALA A 16 -0.54 -11.15 14.40
CA ALA A 16 0.57 -10.43 13.77
C ALA A 16 0.01 -9.52 12.67
N ALA A 17 -0.16 -8.23 12.99
CA ALA A 17 -0.47 -7.21 12.00
C ALA A 17 0.75 -7.00 11.08
N THR A 18 0.73 -7.62 9.90
CA THR A 18 1.73 -7.35 8.85
C THR A 18 1.46 -5.99 8.25
N ALA A 19 1.97 -4.94 8.88
CA ALA A 19 1.91 -3.58 8.37
C ALA A 19 2.62 -3.53 7.00
N ALA A 20 1.84 -3.23 5.96
CA ALA A 20 2.33 -3.21 4.58
C ALA A 20 3.44 -2.14 4.43
N PRO A 21 4.55 -2.43 3.72
CA PRO A 21 5.64 -1.47 3.55
C PRO A 21 5.18 -0.17 2.89
N ALA A 22 5.79 0.94 3.30
CA ALA A 22 5.49 2.28 2.80
C ALA A 22 5.99 2.46 1.36
N PHE A 23 5.18 3.07 0.49
CA PHE A 23 5.70 3.57 -0.77
C PHE A 23 6.44 4.90 -0.53
N LEU A 24 7.72 4.95 -0.91
CA LEU A 24 8.52 6.18 -0.87
C LEU A 24 8.25 7.05 -2.12
N GLN A 25 8.31 8.38 -1.95
CA GLN A 25 8.34 9.31 -3.09
C GLN A 25 9.62 9.08 -3.88
N ASN A 26 9.49 8.96 -5.20
CA ASN A 26 10.63 8.83 -6.12
C ASN A 26 11.64 7.77 -5.66
N ASP A 27 11.15 6.62 -5.22
CA ASP A 27 12.01 5.46 -5.00
C ASP A 27 12.71 5.14 -6.35
N PRO A 28 14.05 5.26 -6.44
CA PRO A 28 14.78 5.02 -7.69
C PRO A 28 14.65 3.57 -8.16
N LYS A 29 14.22 2.65 -7.29
CA LYS A 29 13.94 1.25 -7.64
C LYS A 29 12.51 1.05 -8.16
N ARG A 30 11.65 2.07 -8.14
CA ARG A 30 10.28 1.95 -8.64
C ARG A 30 10.28 1.81 -10.16
N PRO A 31 9.72 0.72 -10.71
CA PRO A 31 9.62 0.55 -12.16
C PRO A 31 8.44 1.37 -12.70
N VAL A 32 8.61 2.70 -12.75
CA VAL A 32 7.56 3.67 -13.15
C VAL A 32 6.97 3.33 -14.52
N ALA A 33 7.83 2.98 -15.49
CA ALA A 33 7.38 2.65 -16.84
C ALA A 33 6.47 1.40 -16.86
N ASP A 34 6.79 0.39 -16.05
CA ASP A 34 5.98 -0.82 -15.97
C ASP A 34 4.66 -0.59 -15.25
N ILE A 35 4.66 0.17 -14.16
CA ILE A 35 3.44 0.56 -13.43
C ILE A 35 2.50 1.34 -14.36
N ALA A 36 3.03 2.35 -15.05
CA ALA A 36 2.25 3.19 -15.96
C ALA A 36 1.64 2.36 -17.10
N ARG A 37 2.42 1.46 -17.69
CA ARG A 37 1.95 0.52 -18.74
C ARG A 37 0.80 -0.34 -18.23
N ASP A 38 0.94 -0.95 -17.07
CA ASP A 38 -0.09 -1.86 -16.50
C ASP A 38 -1.36 -1.09 -16.09
N LEU A 39 -1.23 0.19 -15.74
CA LEU A 39 -2.37 1.09 -15.52
C LEU A 39 -3.00 1.61 -16.81
N GLY A 40 -2.30 1.54 -17.94
CA GLY A 40 -2.75 2.04 -19.24
C GLY A 40 -2.65 3.57 -19.32
N ILE A 41 -1.56 4.14 -18.82
CA ILE A 41 -1.22 5.57 -18.90
C ILE A 41 0.26 5.75 -19.24
N THR A 42 0.70 6.98 -19.49
CA THR A 42 2.11 7.31 -19.69
C THR A 42 2.87 7.39 -18.35
N ALA A 43 4.19 7.20 -18.40
CA ALA A 43 5.06 7.36 -17.23
C ALA A 43 4.96 8.78 -16.64
N ASP A 44 4.93 9.81 -17.48
CA ASP A 44 4.83 11.21 -17.04
C ASP A 44 3.51 11.49 -16.32
N GLN A 45 2.39 10.95 -16.81
CA GLN A 45 1.10 11.04 -16.12
C GLN A 45 1.15 10.36 -14.75
N PHE A 46 1.76 9.18 -14.66
CA PHE A 46 1.92 8.49 -13.38
C PHE A 46 2.76 9.32 -12.41
N VAL A 47 3.92 9.83 -12.84
CA VAL A 47 4.82 10.66 -11.99
C VAL A 47 4.12 11.93 -11.54
N ALA A 48 3.39 12.61 -12.43
CA ALA A 48 2.63 13.81 -12.09
C ALA A 48 1.62 13.55 -10.97
N CYS A 49 0.85 12.47 -11.06
CA CYS A 49 -0.09 12.09 -10.00
C CYS A 49 0.63 11.62 -8.73
N PHE A 50 1.73 10.89 -8.87
CA PHE A 50 2.47 10.34 -7.73
C PHE A 50 3.20 11.44 -6.93
N ASN A 51 3.59 12.55 -7.56
CA ASN A 51 4.20 13.68 -6.87
C ASN A 51 3.26 14.36 -5.86
N GLY A 52 1.94 14.17 -5.98
CA GLY A 52 0.96 14.68 -5.03
C GLY A 52 0.74 13.80 -3.79
N VAL A 53 1.30 12.58 -3.75
CA VAL A 53 1.24 11.76 -2.54
C VAL A 53 2.25 12.25 -1.49
N THR A 54 1.86 12.17 -0.22
CA THR A 54 2.72 12.54 0.92
C THR A 54 3.13 11.27 1.66
N PRO A 55 4.30 10.68 1.37
CA PRO A 55 4.74 9.45 2.00
C PRO A 55 5.25 9.67 3.43
N ALA A 56 5.40 8.57 4.18
CA ALA A 56 5.97 8.63 5.52
C ALA A 56 7.42 9.14 5.47
N PRO A 57 7.88 9.86 6.52
CA PRO A 57 9.28 10.19 6.69
C PRO A 57 10.17 8.95 6.53
N ARG A 58 11.37 9.14 5.96
CA ARG A 58 12.34 8.05 5.79
C ARG A 58 12.60 7.37 7.13
N GLY A 59 12.53 6.03 7.14
CA GLY A 59 12.73 5.22 8.35
C GLY A 59 11.48 5.09 9.25
N SER A 60 10.34 5.64 8.83
CA SER A 60 9.05 5.47 9.51
C SER A 60 8.04 4.75 8.63
N LYS A 61 7.02 4.16 9.26
CA LYS A 61 5.86 3.59 8.56
C LYS A 61 4.76 4.65 8.46
N PRO A 62 4.01 4.70 7.35
CA PRO A 62 2.85 5.58 7.23
C PRO A 62 1.77 5.12 8.20
N THR A 63 0.95 6.07 8.65
CA THR A 63 -0.29 5.75 9.34
C THR A 63 -1.33 5.26 8.34
N ASP A 64 -2.35 4.55 8.81
CA ASP A 64 -3.45 4.07 7.96
C ASP A 64 -4.17 5.22 7.27
N ASP A 65 -4.41 6.33 7.99
CA ASP A 65 -5.00 7.55 7.43
C ASP A 65 -4.15 8.13 6.29
N GLN A 66 -2.83 8.13 6.45
CA GLN A 66 -1.90 8.61 5.43
C GLN A 66 -1.91 7.70 4.20
N VAL A 67 -1.96 6.38 4.39
CA VAL A 67 -2.11 5.42 3.28
C VAL A 67 -3.42 5.67 2.53
N HIS A 68 -4.54 5.83 3.25
CA HIS A 68 -5.84 6.05 2.66
C HIS A 68 -5.90 7.38 1.89
N ALA A 69 -5.45 8.48 2.50
CA ALA A 69 -5.44 9.81 1.87
C ALA A 69 -4.57 9.84 0.60
N ASN A 70 -3.37 9.25 0.65
CA ASN A 70 -2.50 9.15 -0.52
C ASN A 70 -3.11 8.32 -1.64
N LYS A 71 -3.74 7.20 -1.27
CA LYS A 71 -4.39 6.32 -2.23
C LYS A 71 -5.57 7.00 -2.90
N GLN A 72 -6.42 7.68 -2.14
CA GLN A 72 -7.55 8.44 -2.68
C GLN A 72 -7.05 9.52 -3.64
N HIS A 73 -6.05 10.31 -3.25
CA HIS A 73 -5.47 11.34 -4.10
C HIS A 73 -4.92 10.77 -5.41
N LEU A 74 -4.11 9.71 -5.30
CA LEU A 74 -3.50 9.05 -6.44
C LEU A 74 -4.57 8.49 -7.40
N LEU A 75 -5.57 7.77 -6.87
CA LEU A 75 -6.64 7.21 -7.69
C LEU A 75 -7.42 8.29 -8.44
N SER A 76 -7.83 9.36 -7.75
CA SER A 76 -8.58 10.46 -8.36
C SER A 76 -7.78 11.14 -9.47
N CYS A 77 -6.48 11.36 -9.28
CA CYS A 77 -5.63 11.93 -10.33
C CYS A 77 -5.48 10.98 -11.52
N LEU A 78 -5.20 9.70 -11.28
CA LEU A 78 -5.02 8.71 -12.35
C LEU A 78 -6.30 8.53 -13.19
N GLN A 79 -7.46 8.64 -12.56
CA GLN A 79 -8.75 8.57 -13.26
C GLN A 79 -8.98 9.74 -14.23
N GLN A 80 -8.33 10.89 -14.03
CA GLN A 80 -8.34 11.98 -15.01
C GLN A 80 -7.59 11.61 -16.30
N ALA A 81 -6.53 10.79 -16.18
CA ALA A 81 -5.78 10.28 -17.34
C ALA A 81 -6.44 9.04 -17.95
N ASN A 82 -7.02 8.17 -17.13
CA ASN A 82 -7.73 6.97 -17.56
C ASN A 82 -8.88 6.62 -16.60
N PRO A 83 -10.14 6.97 -16.93
CA PRO A 83 -11.30 6.73 -16.07
C PRO A 83 -11.59 5.26 -15.76
N SER A 84 -11.01 4.31 -16.52
CA SER A 84 -11.18 2.88 -16.29
C SER A 84 -10.33 2.33 -15.13
N ILE A 85 -9.43 3.14 -14.55
CA ILE A 85 -8.63 2.72 -13.40
C ILE A 85 -9.54 2.65 -12.17
N THR A 86 -9.78 1.42 -11.71
CA THR A 86 -10.50 1.17 -10.45
C THR A 86 -9.53 1.11 -9.27
N ASN A 87 -10.11 1.19 -8.08
CA ASN A 87 -9.38 0.97 -6.83
C ASN A 87 -8.66 -0.40 -6.84
N GLU A 88 -9.34 -1.45 -7.28
CA GLU A 88 -8.82 -2.82 -7.30
C GLU A 88 -7.68 -2.97 -8.31
N LYS A 89 -7.80 -2.32 -9.49
CA LYS A 89 -6.72 -2.29 -10.49
C LYS A 89 -5.49 -1.59 -9.94
N LEU A 90 -5.67 -0.43 -9.29
CA LEU A 90 -4.58 0.32 -8.70
C LEU A 90 -3.88 -0.51 -7.62
N ASP A 91 -4.62 -1.12 -6.71
CA ASP A 91 -4.06 -1.98 -5.66
C ASP A 91 -3.26 -3.14 -6.26
N ALA A 92 -3.85 -3.88 -7.20
CA ALA A 92 -3.21 -5.03 -7.82
C ALA A 92 -1.89 -4.67 -8.52
N VAL A 93 -1.85 -3.54 -9.25
CA VAL A 93 -0.62 -3.08 -9.91
C VAL A 93 0.41 -2.60 -8.88
N MET A 94 -0.01 -1.79 -7.91
CA MET A 94 0.93 -1.26 -6.92
C MET A 94 1.54 -2.39 -6.08
N ASP A 95 0.73 -3.36 -5.63
CA ASP A 95 1.22 -4.51 -4.87
C ASP A 95 2.13 -5.43 -5.69
N LYS A 96 1.87 -5.61 -7.00
CA LYS A 96 2.77 -6.34 -7.91
C LYS A 96 4.19 -5.75 -7.93
N TYR A 97 4.33 -4.42 -7.80
CA TYR A 97 5.61 -3.71 -7.84
C TYR A 97 6.09 -3.23 -6.48
N ARG A 98 5.47 -3.71 -5.40
CA ARG A 98 5.90 -3.42 -4.03
C ARG A 98 7.30 -4.02 -3.80
N PRO A 99 8.28 -3.23 -3.34
CA PRO A 99 9.61 -3.76 -3.04
C PRO A 99 9.51 -4.88 -1.99
N SER A 100 10.08 -6.05 -2.29
CA SER A 100 10.34 -7.06 -1.26
C SER A 100 11.34 -6.46 -0.27
N SER A 101 10.88 -6.24 0.96
CA SER A 101 11.69 -5.67 2.05
C SER A 101 12.72 -6.67 2.54
#